data_AF-A0A254NQL7-F1
#
_entry.id   AF-A0A254NQL7-F1
#
_cell.length_a   1.000
_cell.length_b   1.000
_cell.length_c   1.000
_cell.angle_alpha   90.00
_cell.angle_beta   90.00
_cell.angle_gamma   90.00
#
_symmetry.space_group_name_H-M   'P 1'
#
loop_
_entity.id
_entity.type
_entity.pdbx_description
1 polymer ?
#
loop_
_entity_poly.entity_id
_entity_poly.type
_entity_poly.pdbx_seq_one_letter_code
_entity_poly.pdbx_strand_id
1 'polypeptide(L)'
;MTDKLITCKIVGVYKHALTRGKPYEIIDYANDKYRIIGDHGRRVWVSQLYFDMGKVLLLHMKEWKFDDEIKDWDIIEVTITFDNGTRRWCHMTTPEKLVEHFKNPMMDPPGFFMKHLIIMKSLEITEVEQTLRYLDSQGELEEATKPLE
;
A
#
# COMPACT_ATOMS: atom_id res chain seq x y z
N MET A 1 -33.27 2.89 2.59
CA MET A 1 -32.68 1.59 2.96
C MET A 1 -31.39 1.92 3.69
N THR A 2 -31.31 1.61 4.98
CA THR A 2 -30.25 2.12 5.86
C THR A 2 -28.93 1.43 5.55
N ASP A 3 -27.92 2.22 5.18
CA ASP A 3 -26.56 1.76 4.86
C ASP A 3 -25.88 1.15 6.09
N LYS A 4 -26.19 -0.11 6.38
CA LYS A 4 -25.56 -0.90 7.44
C LYS A 4 -24.26 -1.56 7.01
N LEU A 5 -23.81 -1.32 5.79
CA LEU A 5 -22.63 -1.99 5.24
C LEU A 5 -21.52 -0.98 5.01
N ILE A 6 -20.31 -1.37 5.34
CA ILE A 6 -19.09 -0.57 5.19
C ILE A 6 -17.97 -1.43 4.60
N THR A 7 -17.17 -0.89 3.68
CA THR A 7 -15.99 -1.57 3.15
C THR A 7 -14.74 -1.07 3.88
N CYS A 8 -13.90 -1.99 4.37
CA CYS A 8 -12.61 -1.64 4.97
C CYS A 8 -11.65 -1.10 3.90
N LYS A 9 -11.26 0.17 3.97
CA LYS A 9 -10.29 0.78 3.04
C LYS A 9 -8.84 0.75 3.52
N ILE A 10 -8.64 0.67 4.83
CA ILE A 10 -7.33 0.63 5.50
C ILE A 10 -7.47 -0.31 6.70
N VAL A 11 -6.49 -1.20 6.95
CA VAL A 11 -6.57 -2.09 8.13
C VAL A 11 -5.94 -1.48 9.39
N GLY A 12 -4.92 -0.63 9.24
CA GLY A 12 -4.05 -0.10 10.31
C GLY A 12 -3.75 -1.12 11.40
N VAL A 13 -4.01 -0.75 12.66
CA VAL A 13 -3.71 -1.60 13.82
C VAL A 13 -4.65 -2.82 13.95
N TYR A 14 -5.73 -2.87 13.17
CA TYR A 14 -6.75 -3.91 13.25
C TYR A 14 -6.53 -5.04 12.23
N LYS A 15 -5.32 -5.24 11.72
CA LYS A 15 -4.98 -6.33 10.76
C LYS A 15 -5.38 -7.74 11.21
N HIS A 16 -5.59 -7.95 12.51
CA HIS A 16 -6.02 -9.22 13.08
C HIS A 16 -7.55 -9.43 13.02
N ALA A 17 -8.30 -8.36 12.74
CA ALA A 17 -9.77 -8.33 12.72
C ALA A 17 -10.34 -7.80 11.39
N LEU A 18 -9.53 -7.13 10.56
CA LEU A 18 -9.93 -6.53 9.30
C LEU A 18 -9.10 -7.04 8.12
N THR A 19 -9.77 -7.14 6.98
CA THR A 19 -9.19 -7.36 5.66
C THR A 19 -9.61 -6.19 4.77
N ARG A 20 -8.66 -5.48 4.16
CA ARG A 20 -8.96 -4.40 3.21
C ARG A 20 -9.80 -4.93 2.04
N GLY A 21 -10.73 -4.13 1.55
CA GLY A 21 -11.68 -4.49 0.48
C GLY A 21 -12.86 -5.32 0.96
N LYS A 22 -12.79 -5.94 2.14
CA LYS A 22 -13.89 -6.74 2.67
C LYS A 22 -15.02 -5.84 3.21
N PRO A 23 -16.29 -6.14 2.88
CA PRO A 23 -17.43 -5.48 3.50
C PRO A 23 -17.75 -6.07 4.88
N TYR A 24 -18.18 -5.21 5.78
CA TYR A 24 -18.62 -5.54 7.14
C TYR A 24 -19.99 -4.94 7.43
N GLU A 25 -20.78 -5.64 8.24
CA GLU A 25 -22.06 -5.12 8.73
C GLU A 25 -21.88 -4.36 10.04
N ILE A 26 -22.46 -3.16 10.10
CA ILE A 26 -22.55 -2.34 11.30
C ILE A 26 -23.60 -2.96 12.23
N ILE A 27 -23.13 -3.38 13.40
CA ILE A 27 -23.98 -3.88 14.50
C ILE A 27 -24.42 -2.73 15.38
N ASP A 28 -23.52 -1.76 15.59
CA ASP A 28 -23.73 -0.63 16.48
C ASP A 28 -22.84 0.55 16.07
N TYR A 29 -23.19 1.75 16.52
CA TYR A 29 -22.41 2.97 16.28
C TYR A 29 -22.30 3.77 17.57
N ALA A 30 -21.09 4.23 17.89
CA ALA A 30 -20.84 5.07 19.05
C ALA A 30 -19.68 6.01 18.74
N ASN A 31 -19.92 7.31 18.94
CA ASN A 31 -18.97 8.37 18.59
C ASN A 31 -18.52 8.25 17.12
N ASP A 32 -17.21 8.25 16.90
CA ASP A 32 -16.52 8.09 15.63
C ASP A 32 -16.16 6.63 15.31
N LYS A 33 -16.88 5.66 15.89
CA LYS A 33 -16.60 4.22 15.72
C LYS A 33 -17.81 3.41 15.29
N TYR A 34 -17.55 2.41 14.47
CA TYR A 34 -18.48 1.33 14.16
C TYR A 34 -18.16 0.10 15.01
N ARG A 35 -19.19 -0.61 15.45
CA ARG A 35 -19.08 -1.95 15.99
C ARG A 35 -19.42 -2.96 14.91
N ILE A 36 -18.51 -3.89 14.66
CA ILE A 36 -18.66 -4.92 13.63
C ILE A 36 -18.24 -6.30 14.19
N ILE A 37 -18.56 -7.38 13.47
CA ILE A 37 -17.89 -8.68 13.64
C ILE A 37 -16.67 -8.70 12.71
N GLY A 38 -15.47 -8.70 13.28
CA GLY A 38 -14.23 -8.79 12.52
C GLY A 38 -13.97 -10.22 12.04
N ASP A 39 -12.94 -10.41 11.22
CA ASP A 39 -12.59 -11.67 10.55
C ASP A 39 -12.34 -12.83 11.53
N HIS A 40 -11.89 -12.52 12.74
CA HIS A 40 -11.75 -13.44 13.86
C HIS A 40 -13.07 -13.88 14.53
N GLY A 41 -14.23 -13.50 14.00
CA GLY A 41 -15.57 -13.84 14.53
C GLY A 41 -15.99 -13.11 15.81
N ARG A 42 -15.19 -12.17 16.32
CA ARG A 42 -15.49 -11.38 17.54
C ARG A 42 -15.96 -9.97 17.20
N ARG A 43 -16.68 -9.35 18.15
CA ARG A 43 -17.09 -7.94 18.03
C ARG A 43 -15.93 -7.01 18.34
N VAL A 44 -15.70 -6.01 17.50
CA VAL A 44 -14.65 -5.00 17.65
C VAL A 44 -15.20 -3.60 17.36
N TRP A 45 -14.71 -2.60 18.10
CA TRP A 45 -14.96 -1.18 17.82
C TRP A 45 -13.81 -0.64 16.98
N VAL A 46 -14.11 -0.11 15.80
CA VAL A 46 -13.11 0.42 14.86
C VAL A 46 -13.53 1.82 14.45
N SER A 47 -12.56 2.73 14.32
CA SER A 47 -12.84 4.09 13.85
C SER A 47 -13.44 4.09 12.44
N GLN A 48 -14.41 4.98 12.22
CA GLN A 48 -15.09 5.13 10.93
C GLN A 48 -14.11 5.51 9.81
N LEU A 49 -12.97 6.14 10.14
CA LEU A 49 -11.92 6.52 9.18
C LEU A 49 -11.32 5.34 8.42
N TYR A 50 -11.45 4.11 8.92
CA TYR A 50 -10.92 2.89 8.32
C TYR A 50 -11.83 2.33 7.22
N PHE A 51 -13.02 2.92 7.04
CA PHE A 51 -14.03 2.40 6.15
C PHE A 51 -14.57 3.45 5.19
N ASP A 52 -15.12 2.97 4.08
CA ASP A 52 -16.03 3.70 3.21
C ASP A 52 -17.44 3.12 3.33
N MET A 53 -18.46 3.97 3.12
CA MET A 53 -19.85 3.55 3.21
C MET A 53 -20.26 2.69 2.01
N GLY A 54 -21.01 1.62 2.27
CA GLY A 54 -21.52 0.70 1.25
C GLY A 54 -20.49 -0.35 0.81
N LYS A 55 -20.76 -0.97 -0.35
CA LYS A 55 -19.80 -1.86 -1.02
C LYS A 55 -18.96 -1.05 -1.99
N VAL A 56 -17.73 -0.75 -1.59
CA VAL A 56 -16.74 -0.09 -2.45
C VAL A 56 -15.78 -1.13 -3.02
N LEU A 57 -15.49 -1.05 -4.32
CA LEU A 57 -14.45 -1.85 -4.96
C LEU A 57 -13.11 -1.14 -4.77
N LEU A 58 -12.14 -1.85 -4.21
CA LEU A 58 -10.78 -1.35 -4.00
C LEU A 58 -9.83 -2.19 -4.84
N LEU A 59 -8.79 -1.53 -5.37
CA LEU A 59 -7.71 -2.21 -6.07
C LEU A 59 -6.87 -3.00 -5.08
N HIS A 60 -6.64 -4.28 -5.37
CA HIS A 60 -5.72 -5.12 -4.61
C HIS A 60 -4.50 -5.45 -5.45
N MET A 61 -3.31 -5.36 -4.83
CA MET A 61 -2.11 -5.80 -5.52
C MET A 61 -2.27 -7.28 -5.86
N LYS A 62 -2.02 -7.65 -7.11
CA LYS A 62 -1.99 -9.05 -7.53
C LYS A 62 -0.55 -9.56 -7.51
N GLU A 63 0.31 -8.87 -8.24
CA GLU A 63 1.71 -9.22 -8.45
C GLU A 63 2.54 -7.95 -8.74
N TRP A 64 3.85 -8.09 -8.71
CA TRP A 64 4.80 -7.04 -9.06
C TRP A 64 6.06 -7.65 -9.68
N LYS A 65 6.87 -6.82 -10.32
CA LYS A 65 8.19 -7.17 -10.85
C LYS A 65 9.13 -5.97 -10.83
N PHE A 66 10.42 -6.24 -10.74
CA PHE A 66 11.44 -5.27 -11.12
C PHE A 66 11.45 -5.13 -12.64
N ASP A 67 11.53 -3.89 -13.13
CA ASP A 67 11.73 -3.61 -14.55
C ASP A 67 13.22 -3.43 -14.88
N ASP A 68 14.04 -3.13 -13.87
CA ASP A 68 15.49 -2.94 -13.97
C ASP A 68 16.29 -4.04 -13.26
N GLU A 69 17.52 -4.25 -13.72
CA GLU A 69 18.51 -5.10 -13.03
C GLU A 69 19.05 -4.40 -11.78
N ILE A 70 18.77 -4.95 -10.60
CA ILE A 70 19.09 -4.35 -9.30
C ILE A 70 20.57 -3.98 -9.15
N LYS A 71 21.47 -4.73 -9.80
CA LYS A 71 22.92 -4.52 -9.70
C LYS A 71 23.40 -3.28 -10.45
N ASP A 72 22.67 -2.86 -11.47
CA ASP A 72 23.13 -1.84 -12.41
C ASP A 72 22.61 -0.44 -12.05
N TRP A 73 21.66 -0.36 -11.13
CA TRP A 73 20.92 0.88 -10.82
C TRP A 73 20.78 1.13 -9.32
N ASP A 74 21.02 2.36 -8.88
CA ASP A 74 20.80 2.79 -7.49
C ASP A 74 19.33 2.99 -7.16
N ILE A 75 18.54 3.32 -8.17
CA ILE A 75 17.09 3.53 -8.10
C ILE A 75 16.50 2.72 -9.25
N ILE A 76 15.61 1.79 -8.91
CA ILE A 76 15.00 0.88 -9.88
C ILE A 76 13.52 1.17 -10.08
N GLU A 77 13.03 0.90 -11.27
CA GLU A 77 11.60 0.91 -11.58
C GLU A 77 10.95 -0.45 -11.23
N VAL A 78 9.73 -0.36 -10.69
CA VAL A 78 8.91 -1.50 -10.29
C VAL A 78 7.52 -1.33 -10.85
N THR A 79 7.09 -2.31 -11.65
CA THR A 79 5.71 -2.46 -12.11
C THR A 79 4.92 -3.30 -11.13
N ILE A 80 3.71 -2.84 -10.81
CA ILE A 80 2.72 -3.50 -9.96
C ILE A 80 1.44 -3.70 -10.76
N THR A 81 0.94 -4.93 -10.78
CA THR A 81 -0.33 -5.30 -11.42
C THR A 81 -1.39 -5.49 -10.34
N PHE A 82 -2.55 -4.87 -10.52
CA PHE A 82 -3.70 -5.02 -9.64
C PHE A 82 -4.66 -6.11 -10.13
N ASP A 83 -5.55 -6.55 -9.25
CA ASP A 83 -6.53 -7.60 -9.49
C ASP A 83 -7.46 -7.35 -10.69
N ASN A 84 -7.78 -6.09 -10.99
CA ASN A 84 -8.54 -5.68 -12.16
C ASN A 84 -7.71 -5.61 -13.47
N GLY A 85 -6.43 -6.00 -13.43
CA GLY A 85 -5.51 -5.99 -14.57
C GLY A 85 -4.85 -4.64 -14.85
N THR A 86 -5.20 -3.58 -14.12
CA THR A 86 -4.49 -2.30 -14.25
C THR A 86 -3.06 -2.42 -13.74
N ARG A 87 -2.16 -1.66 -14.36
CA ARG A 87 -0.75 -1.63 -13.99
C ARG A 87 -0.38 -0.24 -13.47
N ARG A 88 0.52 -0.23 -12.50
CA ARG A 88 1.10 0.98 -11.92
C ARG A 88 2.60 0.80 -11.78
N TRP A 89 3.31 1.89 -11.63
CA TRP A 89 4.75 1.88 -11.45
C TRP A 89 5.18 2.79 -10.30
N CYS A 90 6.33 2.47 -9.71
CA CYS A 90 7.00 3.28 -8.70
C CYS A 90 8.52 3.10 -8.80
N HIS A 91 9.27 3.94 -8.11
CA HIS A 91 10.70 3.78 -7.91
C HIS A 91 10.99 3.12 -6.57
N MET A 92 12.04 2.31 -6.50
CA MET A 92 12.56 1.76 -5.26
C MET A 92 14.07 1.96 -5.13
N THR A 93 14.53 2.10 -3.90
CA THR A 93 15.95 2.17 -3.56
C THR A 93 16.17 1.65 -2.14
N THR A 94 17.43 1.58 -1.71
CA THR A 94 17.80 1.35 -0.30
C THR A 94 18.65 2.51 0.21
N PRO A 95 18.74 2.71 1.54
CA PRO A 95 19.66 3.69 2.12
C PRO A 95 21.10 3.54 1.62
N GLU A 96 21.59 2.30 1.48
CA GLU A 96 22.94 2.03 0.99
C GLU A 96 23.12 2.47 -0.47
N LYS A 97 22.15 2.16 -1.34
CA LYS A 97 22.18 2.61 -2.74
C LYS A 97 22.08 4.12 -2.87
N LEU A 98 21.30 4.79 -2.01
CA LEU A 98 21.26 6.26 -1.98
C LEU A 98 22.63 6.84 -1.61
N VAL A 99 23.33 6.26 -0.62
CA VAL A 99 24.69 6.69 -0.28
C VAL A 99 25.62 6.60 -1.48
N GLU A 100 25.58 5.50 -2.24
CA GLU A 100 26.38 5.37 -3.48
C GLU A 100 25.97 6.39 -4.54
N HIS A 101 24.67 6.59 -4.75
CA HIS A 101 24.15 7.58 -5.70
C HIS A 101 24.69 8.99 -5.41
N PHE A 102 24.69 9.39 -4.13
CA PHE A 102 25.17 10.70 -3.69
C PHE A 102 26.71 10.83 -3.64
N LYS A 103 27.48 9.76 -3.87
CA LYS A 103 28.94 9.86 -4.01
C LYS A 103 29.36 10.45 -5.34
N ASN A 104 28.48 10.56 -6.33
CA ASN A 104 28.81 11.12 -7.64
C ASN A 104 29.26 12.59 -7.49
N PRO A 105 30.55 12.93 -7.70
CA PRO A 105 31.06 14.28 -7.50
C PRO A 105 30.57 15.26 -8.58
N MET A 106 30.00 14.74 -9.67
CA MET A 106 29.43 15.53 -10.77
C MET A 106 27.92 15.74 -10.62
N MET A 107 27.34 15.37 -9.47
CA MET A 107 25.91 15.53 -9.23
C MET A 107 25.53 17.02 -9.16
N ASP A 108 24.75 17.49 -10.14
CA ASP A 108 24.19 18.83 -10.21
C ASP A 108 22.73 18.76 -10.71
N PRO A 109 21.73 19.23 -9.95
CA PRO A 109 21.83 19.83 -8.61
C PRO A 109 22.35 18.84 -7.54
N PRO A 110 22.84 19.33 -6.38
CA PRO A 110 23.36 18.49 -5.28
C PRO A 110 22.23 17.83 -4.48
N GLY A 111 21.28 17.23 -5.18
CA GLY A 111 20.04 16.67 -4.68
C GLY A 111 19.06 16.38 -5.82
N PHE A 112 18.08 15.52 -5.60
CA PHE A 112 17.02 15.30 -6.57
C PHE A 112 15.67 15.16 -5.87
N PHE A 113 14.61 15.55 -6.57
CA PHE A 113 13.24 15.31 -6.17
C PHE A 113 12.68 14.16 -7.00
N MET A 114 12.14 13.14 -6.33
CA MET A 114 11.54 11.98 -6.98
C MET A 114 10.18 11.68 -6.34
N LYS A 115 9.13 11.71 -7.16
CA LYS A 115 7.80 11.25 -6.75
C LYS A 115 7.77 9.72 -6.79
N HIS A 116 6.94 9.10 -5.95
CA HIS A 116 6.68 7.65 -5.98
C HIS A 116 7.92 6.81 -5.70
N LEU A 117 8.82 7.34 -4.86
CA LEU A 117 9.98 6.62 -4.36
C LEU A 117 9.63 5.91 -3.05
N ILE A 118 9.79 4.59 -3.04
CA ILE A 118 9.69 3.76 -1.84
C ILE A 118 11.11 3.38 -1.41
N ILE A 119 11.48 3.75 -0.18
CA ILE A 119 12.79 3.40 0.39
C ILE A 119 12.65 2.08 1.15
N MET A 120 13.34 1.07 0.65
CA MET A 120 13.34 -0.29 1.17
C MET A 120 14.54 -0.53 2.07
N LYS A 121 14.40 -1.42 3.05
CA LYS A 121 15.56 -1.92 3.82
C LYS A 121 16.53 -2.69 2.91
N SER A 122 16.02 -3.59 2.09
CA SER A 122 16.75 -4.26 1.02
C SER A 122 15.83 -4.51 -0.17
N LEU A 123 16.41 -4.83 -1.33
CA LEU A 123 15.67 -5.19 -2.54
C LEU A 123 15.52 -6.72 -2.69
N GLU A 124 15.68 -7.46 -1.59
CA GLU A 124 15.34 -8.88 -1.56
C GLU A 124 13.85 -9.06 -1.84
N ILE A 125 13.53 -10.01 -2.73
CA ILE A 125 12.16 -10.21 -3.25
C ILE A 125 11.14 -10.35 -2.11
N THR A 126 11.50 -11.07 -1.04
CA THR A 126 10.62 -11.30 0.11
C THR A 126 10.36 -10.03 0.92
N GLU A 127 11.35 -9.15 1.09
CA GLU A 127 11.20 -7.89 1.81
C GLU A 127 10.39 -6.87 0.99
N VAL A 128 10.59 -6.85 -0.34
CA VAL A 128 9.80 -6.04 -1.27
C VAL A 128 8.34 -6.48 -1.28
N GLU A 129 8.07 -7.78 -1.45
CA GLU A 129 6.72 -8.35 -1.38
C GLU A 129 6.04 -7.98 -0.06
N GLN A 130 6.72 -8.17 1.07
CA GLN A 130 6.15 -7.86 2.39
C GLN A 130 5.79 -6.38 2.53
N THR A 131 6.65 -5.49 2.05
CA THR A 131 6.43 -4.03 2.15
C THR A 131 5.31 -3.58 1.22
N LEU A 132 5.28 -4.06 -0.02
CA LEU A 132 4.22 -3.75 -0.97
C LEU A 132 2.85 -4.25 -0.48
N ARG A 133 2.79 -5.48 0.07
CA ARG A 133 1.56 -6.01 0.70
C ARG A 133 1.12 -5.20 1.90
N TYR A 134 2.08 -4.70 2.68
CA TYR A 134 1.78 -3.81 3.79
C TYR A 134 1.14 -2.52 3.29
N LEU A 135 1.78 -1.81 2.36
CA LEU A 135 1.24 -0.59 1.75
C LEU A 135 -0.14 -0.82 1.13
N ASP A 136 -0.34 -1.94 0.43
CA ASP A 136 -1.64 -2.30 -0.16
C ASP A 136 -2.69 -2.45 0.94
N SER A 137 -2.39 -3.14 2.04
CA SER A 137 -3.30 -3.29 3.18
C SER A 137 -3.63 -1.97 3.89
N GLN A 138 -2.74 -0.99 3.80
CA GLN A 138 -2.94 0.36 4.33
C GLN A 138 -3.63 1.30 3.34
N GLY A 139 -3.94 0.86 2.12
CA GLY A 139 -4.48 1.73 1.08
C GLY A 139 -3.47 2.78 0.56
N GLU A 140 -2.20 2.66 0.95
CA GLU A 140 -1.13 3.61 0.62
C GLU A 140 -0.44 3.26 -0.70
N LEU A 141 -0.57 2.00 -1.17
CA LEU A 141 0.12 1.57 -2.38
C LEU A 141 -0.34 2.33 -3.64
N GLU A 142 -1.63 2.66 -3.71
CA GLU A 142 -2.15 3.44 -4.84
C GLU A 142 -1.61 4.87 -4.84
N GLU A 143 -1.43 5.47 -3.66
CA GLU A 143 -0.84 6.80 -3.50
C GLU A 143 0.67 6.81 -3.79
N ALA A 144 1.36 5.73 -3.44
CA ALA A 144 2.80 5.55 -3.63
C ALA A 144 3.20 5.20 -5.08
N THR A 145 2.23 5.00 -5.98
CA THR A 145 2.45 4.52 -7.34
C THR A 145 1.69 5.36 -8.38
N LYS A 146 2.13 5.32 -9.64
CA LYS A 146 1.45 5.98 -10.77
C LYS A 146 0.87 4.97 -11.75
N PRO A 147 -0.27 5.26 -12.40
CA PRO A 147 -0.75 4.45 -13.52
C PRO A 147 0.32 4.26 -14.60
N LEU A 148 0.43 3.04 -15.11
CA LEU A 148 1.23 2.66 -16.26
C LEU A 148 0.24 2.47 -17.43
N GLU A 149 0.27 3.39 -18.40
CA GLU A 149 -0.61 3.37 -19.59
C GLU A 149 -0.37 2.14 -20.48
#